data_AF-A0A3E0IK99-F1
#
_entry.id   AF-A0A3E0IK99-F1
#
_cell.length_a   1.000
_cell.length_b   1.000
_cell.length_c   1.000
_cell.angle_alpha   90.00
_cell.angle_beta   90.00
_cell.angle_gamma   90.00
#
_symmetry.space_group_name_H-M   'P 1'
#
loop_
_entity.id
_entity.type
_entity.pdbx_description
1 polymer ?
#
loop_
_entity_poly.entity_id
_entity_poly.type
_entity_poly.pdbx_seq_one_letter_code
_entity_poly.pdbx_strand_id
1 'polypeptide(L)'
;MAKLKKTVIFASSLAVALSLTACDNNNKASDDNKKENKTSRQSQSQTKDAHSKNKNMKIANVEQLPEKKKLALAFFADDADQYTLTKDEALTGIFSTKYGNTEEKKQLYKLVLVKANHVSNAPQDMNFYKVVPAKGSFESIIGVSKDKIYIGGTQGVLDYKELRDAGQIYNLEDLYNQNKSYRSLTELADKIQITDKDPMHDDKTRQEFEANENPTTNTHMRTQVYHMIEQLDGKPIDTQKYLVDNVQMTESGKWYVHYRNKNAEIVGTYTTKGENVVKKDSDGKIIKEKHIIPNR
;
A
#
# COMPACT_ATOMS: atom_id res chain seq x y z
N MET A 1 -33.30 4.75 -43.15
CA MET A 1 -34.30 4.11 -42.28
C MET A 1 -34.07 2.60 -42.39
N ALA A 2 -33.87 1.76 -41.38
CA ALA A 2 -34.17 1.81 -39.95
C ALA A 2 -32.98 1.27 -39.12
N LYS A 3 -32.84 1.76 -37.89
CA LYS A 3 -31.85 1.32 -36.90
C LYS A 3 -32.41 0.14 -36.10
N LEU A 4 -31.73 -1.00 -36.07
CA LEU A 4 -31.99 -2.04 -35.07
C LEU A 4 -31.21 -1.69 -33.79
N LYS A 5 -31.94 -1.32 -32.73
CA LYS A 5 -31.43 -1.28 -31.35
C LYS A 5 -31.47 -2.70 -30.79
N LYS A 6 -30.33 -3.26 -30.42
CA LYS A 6 -30.27 -4.45 -29.56
C LYS A 6 -30.22 -4.00 -28.11
N THR A 7 -31.34 -4.16 -27.41
CA THR A 7 -31.47 -4.02 -25.96
C THR A 7 -30.98 -5.32 -25.33
N VAL A 8 -29.89 -5.28 -24.57
CA VAL A 8 -29.45 -6.40 -23.73
C VAL A 8 -30.08 -6.22 -22.36
N ILE A 9 -30.97 -7.16 -22.00
CA ILE A 9 -31.60 -7.26 -20.70
C ILE A 9 -30.64 -8.06 -19.81
N PHE A 10 -30.03 -7.41 -18.81
CA PHE A 10 -29.34 -8.11 -17.73
C PHE A 10 -30.38 -8.56 -16.70
N ALA A 11 -30.63 -9.86 -16.63
CA ALA A 11 -31.41 -10.49 -15.57
C ALA A 11 -30.51 -10.67 -14.34
N SER A 12 -30.68 -9.82 -13.34
CA SER A 12 -30.05 -9.93 -12.02
C SER A 12 -30.81 -10.95 -11.17
N SER A 13 -30.26 -12.15 -11.00
CA SER A 13 -30.74 -13.13 -10.02
C SER A 13 -30.25 -12.77 -8.62
N LEU A 14 -31.12 -12.17 -7.80
CA LEU A 14 -30.94 -12.05 -6.35
C LEU A 14 -31.04 -13.43 -5.70
N ALA A 15 -29.95 -13.93 -5.15
CA ALA A 15 -29.97 -15.01 -4.17
C ALA A 15 -30.01 -14.41 -2.77
N VAL A 16 -31.18 -14.48 -2.13
CA VAL A 16 -31.40 -14.11 -0.72
C VAL A 16 -30.92 -15.26 0.16
N ALA A 17 -29.83 -15.08 0.89
CA ALA A 17 -29.39 -16.01 1.92
C ALA A 17 -29.92 -15.53 3.29
N LEU A 18 -30.83 -16.33 3.86
CA LEU A 18 -31.33 -16.22 5.22
C LEU A 18 -30.21 -16.58 6.21
N SER A 19 -29.94 -15.70 7.18
CA SER A 19 -29.28 -16.09 8.42
C SER A 19 -30.22 -15.81 9.59
N LEU A 20 -30.62 -16.89 10.25
CA LEU A 20 -31.27 -16.88 11.55
C LEU A 20 -30.19 -16.74 12.62
N THR A 21 -30.35 -15.79 13.54
CA THR A 21 -29.76 -15.90 14.87
C THR A 21 -30.64 -15.14 15.85
N ALA A 22 -31.36 -15.90 16.67
CA ALA A 22 -31.96 -15.44 17.91
C ALA A 22 -31.28 -16.20 19.04
N CYS A 23 -30.73 -15.48 20.01
CA CYS A 23 -31.07 -15.62 21.42
C CYS A 23 -30.25 -14.63 22.26
N ASP A 24 -30.93 -14.16 23.29
CA ASP A 24 -30.73 -12.94 24.03
C ASP A 24 -30.19 -13.22 25.45
N ASN A 25 -29.56 -12.19 26.00
CA ASN A 25 -29.39 -11.79 27.40
C ASN A 25 -29.02 -12.77 28.53
N ASN A 26 -27.96 -12.38 29.27
CA ASN A 26 -28.06 -12.25 30.73
C ASN A 26 -26.98 -11.31 31.35
N ASN A 27 -27.45 -10.11 31.73
CA ASN A 27 -27.36 -9.45 33.05
C ASN A 27 -26.02 -9.10 33.77
N LYS A 28 -25.94 -7.77 34.06
CA LYS A 28 -25.62 -7.07 35.33
C LYS A 28 -24.17 -6.67 35.70
N ALA A 29 -23.89 -5.39 35.44
CA ALA A 29 -23.60 -4.29 36.38
C ALA A 29 -22.69 -4.50 37.62
N SER A 30 -21.66 -3.65 37.76
CA SER A 30 -21.58 -2.61 38.80
C SER A 30 -20.37 -1.68 38.63
N ASP A 31 -20.65 -0.38 38.76
CA ASP A 31 -19.73 0.74 39.05
C ASP A 31 -18.87 0.47 40.29
N ASP A 32 -17.63 0.99 40.32
CA ASP A 32 -17.36 2.13 41.21
C ASP A 32 -16.00 2.82 40.97
N ASN A 33 -16.05 4.14 41.09
CA ASN A 33 -14.94 5.08 41.03
C ASN A 33 -14.10 5.05 42.32
N LYS A 34 -12.77 5.24 42.20
CA LYS A 34 -12.04 6.02 43.21
C LYS A 34 -10.78 6.72 42.66
N LYS A 35 -10.86 8.05 42.66
CA LYS A 35 -9.76 9.03 42.57
C LYS A 35 -8.99 9.07 43.88
N GLU A 36 -7.66 9.22 43.82
CA GLU A 36 -6.81 10.05 44.71
C GLU A 36 -5.38 10.07 44.12
N ASN A 37 -4.89 11.15 43.48
CA ASN A 37 -4.28 12.41 43.93
C ASN A 37 -2.85 12.35 44.54
N LYS A 38 -1.93 13.05 43.85
CA LYS A 38 -0.67 13.71 44.27
C LYS A 38 0.46 12.79 44.81
N THR A 39 1.71 12.91 44.36
CA THR A 39 2.56 14.08 44.63
C THR A 39 3.83 14.09 43.76
N SER A 40 4.24 15.31 43.41
CA SER A 40 5.49 15.75 42.79
C SER A 40 6.77 15.22 43.45
N ARG A 41 7.81 14.97 42.65
CA ARG A 41 9.20 15.32 42.98
C ARG A 41 10.01 15.54 41.71
N GLN A 42 10.53 16.75 41.61
CA GLN A 42 11.46 17.26 40.62
C GLN A 42 12.87 16.84 41.05
N SER A 43 13.64 16.24 40.14
CA SER A 43 15.11 16.21 40.24
C SER A 43 15.69 16.04 38.84
N GLN A 44 16.57 16.97 38.54
CA GLN A 44 17.20 17.27 37.26
C GLN A 44 18.54 16.53 37.19
N SER A 45 18.78 15.77 36.12
CA SER A 45 20.13 15.51 35.63
C SER A 45 20.11 15.39 34.11
N GLN A 46 20.80 16.32 33.47
CA GLN A 46 21.07 16.34 32.03
C GLN A 46 22.04 15.21 31.68
N THR A 47 21.72 14.43 30.66
CA THR A 47 22.71 13.88 29.72
C THR A 47 22.09 13.86 28.33
N LYS A 48 22.90 14.33 27.36
CA LYS A 48 22.58 14.44 25.95
C LYS A 48 22.55 13.04 25.35
N ASP A 49 21.42 12.64 24.78
CA ASP A 49 21.36 11.63 23.73
C ASP A 49 20.34 12.08 22.69
N ALA A 50 20.84 12.44 21.52
CA ALA A 50 20.06 12.68 20.31
C ALA A 50 19.58 11.33 19.78
N HIS A 51 18.55 10.77 20.42
CA HIS A 51 17.74 9.73 19.85
C HIS A 51 16.57 10.39 19.12
N SER A 52 16.53 10.18 17.80
CA SER A 52 15.42 10.52 16.91
C SER A 52 14.13 9.95 17.48
N LYS A 53 13.40 10.78 18.23
CA LYS A 53 12.03 10.52 18.64
C LYS A 53 11.18 10.67 17.39
N ASN A 54 10.79 9.52 16.82
CA ASN A 54 9.66 9.47 15.93
C ASN A 54 8.46 10.06 16.69
N LYS A 55 8.09 11.30 16.36
CA LYS A 55 6.95 11.99 16.94
C LYS A 55 5.70 11.22 16.48
N ASN A 56 5.25 10.28 17.29
CA ASN A 56 3.85 9.87 17.26
C ASN A 56 3.02 11.07 17.71
N MET A 57 2.74 11.97 16.77
CA MET A 57 1.74 13.01 16.93
C MET A 57 0.41 12.30 17.17
N LYS A 58 -0.18 12.47 18.36
CA LYS A 58 -1.58 12.08 18.59
C LYS A 58 -2.43 12.98 17.69
N ILE A 59 -2.77 12.48 16.50
CA ILE A 59 -3.67 13.16 15.58
C ILE A 59 -5.07 13.01 16.17
N ALA A 60 -5.61 14.12 16.68
CA ALA A 60 -6.95 14.14 17.27
C ALA A 60 -8.05 14.19 16.18
N ASN A 61 -7.71 14.59 14.95
CA ASN A 61 -8.63 14.71 13.82
C ASN A 61 -7.93 14.33 12.50
N VAL A 62 -8.57 13.46 11.70
CA VAL A 62 -8.05 13.01 10.39
C VAL A 62 -7.81 14.12 9.38
N GLU A 63 -8.46 15.27 9.55
CA GLU A 63 -8.24 16.45 8.72
C GLU A 63 -6.77 16.91 8.73
N GLN A 64 -6.08 16.74 9.85
CA GLN A 64 -4.68 17.13 10.09
C GLN A 64 -3.66 16.08 9.65
N LEU A 65 -4.11 14.95 9.08
CA LEU A 65 -3.20 13.95 8.54
C LEU A 65 -2.31 14.57 7.46
N PRO A 66 -1.00 14.27 7.44
CA PRO A 66 -0.13 14.63 6.33
C PRO A 66 -0.72 14.10 5.02
N GLU A 67 -0.63 14.90 3.96
CA GLU A 67 -1.24 14.58 2.68
C GLU A 67 -0.80 13.21 2.13
N LYS A 68 0.51 12.90 2.17
CA LYS A 68 1.02 11.56 1.80
C LYS A 68 0.38 10.41 2.58
N LYS A 69 -0.01 10.64 3.83
CA LYS A 69 -0.68 9.62 4.65
C LYS A 69 -2.14 9.44 4.23
N LYS A 70 -2.84 10.52 3.85
CA LYS A 70 -4.16 10.44 3.21
C LYS A 70 -4.09 9.71 1.87
N LEU A 71 -3.07 10.00 1.06
CA LEU A 71 -2.84 9.31 -0.21
C LEU A 71 -2.51 7.82 -0.01
N ALA A 72 -1.69 7.48 0.98
CA ALA A 72 -1.40 6.09 1.32
C ALA A 72 -2.66 5.31 1.71
N LEU A 73 -3.59 5.91 2.46
CA LEU A 73 -4.85 5.28 2.84
C LEU A 73 -5.71 4.88 1.63
N ALA A 74 -5.59 5.55 0.48
CA ALA A 74 -6.32 5.17 -0.72
C ALA A 74 -5.96 3.75 -1.17
N PHE A 75 -4.70 3.35 -1.08
CA PHE A 75 -4.25 2.00 -1.44
C PHE A 75 -4.73 0.93 -0.44
N PHE A 76 -5.18 1.33 0.76
CA PHE A 76 -5.74 0.43 1.77
C PHE A 76 -7.25 0.19 1.60
N ALA A 77 -7.93 0.92 0.72
CA ALA A 77 -9.35 0.70 0.45
C ALA A 77 -9.60 -0.69 -0.15
N ASP A 78 -10.71 -1.32 0.25
CA ASP A 78 -10.99 -2.72 -0.10
C ASP A 78 -11.11 -2.95 -1.61
N ASP A 79 -11.74 -2.03 -2.34
CA ASP A 79 -11.92 -2.09 -3.80
C ASP A 79 -10.89 -1.26 -4.57
N ALA A 80 -9.73 -0.97 -3.96
CA ALA A 80 -8.68 -0.19 -4.63
C ALA A 80 -8.18 -0.88 -5.92
N ASP A 81 -8.18 -2.21 -5.96
CA ASP A 81 -7.65 -3.02 -7.07
C ASP A 81 -8.39 -2.82 -8.40
N GLN A 82 -9.64 -2.34 -8.35
CA GLN A 82 -10.46 -2.01 -9.51
C GLN A 82 -9.94 -0.76 -10.25
N TYR A 83 -9.29 0.15 -9.51
CA TYR A 83 -8.98 1.50 -9.99
C TYR A 83 -7.51 1.87 -9.87
N THR A 84 -6.75 1.23 -9.00
CA THR A 84 -5.35 1.56 -8.75
C THR A 84 -4.60 0.35 -8.16
N LEU A 85 -3.36 0.55 -7.75
CA LEU A 85 -2.58 -0.46 -7.04
C LEU A 85 -3.20 -0.71 -5.66
N THR A 86 -3.15 -1.94 -5.17
CA THR A 86 -3.49 -2.22 -3.76
C THR A 86 -2.32 -1.88 -2.83
N LYS A 87 -2.56 -1.83 -1.52
CA LYS A 87 -1.51 -1.74 -0.49
C LYS A 87 -0.47 -2.86 -0.65
N ASP A 88 -0.90 -4.07 -0.98
CA ASP A 88 -0.04 -5.23 -1.11
C ASP A 88 0.86 -5.07 -2.33
N GLU A 89 0.31 -4.67 -3.47
CA GLU A 89 1.07 -4.41 -4.70
C GLU A 89 2.05 -3.25 -4.52
N ALA A 90 1.57 -2.16 -3.91
CA ALA A 90 2.34 -0.96 -3.69
C ALA A 90 3.50 -1.19 -2.70
N LEU A 91 3.34 -2.05 -1.69
CA LEU A 91 4.38 -2.38 -0.72
C LEU A 91 5.34 -3.47 -1.22
N THR A 92 4.80 -4.60 -1.68
CA THR A 92 5.62 -5.72 -2.17
C THR A 92 6.41 -5.35 -3.43
N GLY A 93 5.94 -4.37 -4.19
CA GLY A 93 6.61 -3.91 -5.40
C GLY A 93 6.40 -4.86 -6.59
N ILE A 94 5.33 -5.63 -6.56
CA ILE A 94 4.89 -6.51 -7.64
C ILE A 94 3.41 -6.22 -7.86
N PHE A 95 3.01 -5.96 -9.10
CA PHE A 95 1.63 -5.62 -9.41
C PHE A 95 1.17 -6.27 -10.71
N SER A 96 -0.14 -6.46 -10.84
CA SER A 96 -0.76 -6.90 -12.10
C SER A 96 -1.43 -5.72 -12.78
N THR A 97 -1.22 -5.59 -14.09
CA THR A 97 -1.97 -4.67 -14.96
C THR A 97 -2.96 -5.43 -15.83
N LYS A 98 -4.13 -4.84 -16.07
CA LYS A 98 -5.15 -5.41 -16.97
C LYS A 98 -5.34 -4.53 -18.21
N TYR A 99 -5.01 -5.08 -19.38
CA TYR A 99 -5.24 -4.46 -20.68
C TYR A 99 -6.21 -5.35 -21.48
N GLY A 100 -7.48 -4.96 -21.51
CA GLY A 100 -8.54 -5.81 -22.07
C GLY A 100 -8.64 -7.15 -21.33
N ASN A 101 -8.49 -8.26 -22.05
CA ASN A 101 -8.53 -9.62 -21.48
C ASN A 101 -7.15 -10.14 -21.04
N THR A 102 -6.09 -9.34 -21.19
CA THR A 102 -4.73 -9.74 -20.83
C THR A 102 -4.35 -9.16 -19.49
N GLU A 103 -3.95 -10.04 -18.57
CA GLU A 103 -3.32 -9.67 -17.31
C GLU A 103 -1.80 -9.87 -17.43
N GLU A 104 -1.04 -8.83 -17.11
CA GLU A 104 0.42 -8.86 -17.13
C GLU A 104 0.96 -8.52 -15.75
N LYS A 105 1.89 -9.34 -15.25
CA LYS A 105 2.58 -9.12 -13.99
C LYS A 105 3.82 -8.26 -14.22
N LYS A 106 3.97 -7.19 -13.44
CA LYS A 106 5.04 -6.21 -13.52
C LYS A 106 5.73 -6.01 -12.18
N GLN A 107 6.94 -5.46 -12.23
CA GLN A 107 7.66 -4.96 -11.06
C GLN A 107 7.32 -3.49 -10.88
N LEU A 108 7.08 -3.04 -9.66
CA LEU A 108 6.87 -1.62 -9.38
C LEU A 108 8.23 -0.93 -9.22
N TYR A 109 8.60 -0.08 -10.18
CA TYR A 109 9.85 0.68 -10.08
C TYR A 109 9.73 1.82 -9.06
N LYS A 110 8.77 2.73 -9.27
CA LYS A 110 8.49 3.88 -8.40
C LYS A 110 6.98 4.06 -8.28
N LEU A 111 6.51 4.43 -7.10
CA LEU A 111 5.13 4.84 -6.87
C LEU A 111 5.06 6.36 -6.95
N VAL A 112 4.59 6.89 -8.08
CA VAL A 112 4.55 8.32 -8.36
C VAL A 112 3.11 8.81 -8.40
N LEU A 113 2.83 9.89 -7.69
CA LEU A 113 1.55 10.58 -7.70
C LEU A 113 1.76 11.96 -8.33
N VAL A 114 1.25 12.12 -9.54
CA VAL A 114 1.35 13.34 -10.35
C VAL A 114 0.17 14.24 -10.02
N LYS A 115 0.39 15.49 -9.63
CA LYS A 115 -0.71 16.42 -9.31
C LYS A 115 -1.60 16.66 -10.54
N ALA A 116 -2.91 16.51 -10.37
CA ALA A 116 -3.92 16.75 -11.38
C ALA A 116 -4.67 18.06 -11.08
N ASN A 117 -4.06 19.19 -11.46
CA ASN A 117 -4.49 20.54 -11.04
C ASN A 117 -5.75 21.08 -11.76
N HIS A 118 -6.43 20.28 -12.58
CA HIS A 118 -7.50 20.74 -13.47
C HIS A 118 -8.77 19.88 -13.41
N VAL A 119 -9.17 19.46 -12.21
CA VAL A 119 -10.48 18.83 -12.02
C VAL A 119 -11.55 19.92 -11.88
N SER A 120 -12.37 20.08 -12.92
CA SER A 120 -13.45 21.08 -12.93
C SER A 120 -14.55 20.71 -11.94
N ASN A 121 -15.20 21.72 -11.35
CA ASN A 121 -16.32 21.55 -10.40
C ASN A 121 -16.00 20.70 -9.14
N ALA A 122 -14.72 20.53 -8.82
CA ALA A 122 -14.29 19.85 -7.61
C ALA A 122 -14.49 20.70 -6.34
N PRO A 123 -14.64 20.07 -5.16
CA PRO A 123 -14.58 20.77 -3.89
C PRO A 123 -13.26 21.51 -3.73
N GLN A 124 -13.31 22.73 -3.19
CA GLN A 124 -12.13 23.60 -3.06
C GLN A 124 -11.02 23.01 -2.17
N ASP A 125 -11.36 22.09 -1.27
CA ASP A 125 -10.42 21.44 -0.36
C ASP A 125 -9.92 20.08 -0.86
N MET A 126 -10.26 19.67 -2.09
CA MET A 126 -9.89 18.38 -2.65
C MET A 126 -8.75 18.52 -3.66
N ASN A 127 -7.63 17.85 -3.38
CA ASN A 127 -6.49 17.74 -4.28
C ASN A 127 -6.54 16.40 -5.02
N PHE A 128 -6.21 16.38 -6.31
CA PHE A 128 -6.24 15.19 -7.14
C PHE A 128 -4.84 14.81 -7.64
N TYR A 129 -4.64 13.51 -7.80
CA TYR A 129 -3.38 12.91 -8.17
C TYR A 129 -3.61 11.76 -9.15
N LYS A 130 -2.90 11.78 -10.28
CA LYS A 130 -2.75 10.62 -11.15
C LYS A 130 -1.72 9.67 -10.56
N VAL A 131 -2.06 8.40 -10.46
CA VAL A 131 -1.15 7.34 -9.97
C VAL A 131 -0.40 6.74 -11.15
N VAL A 132 0.93 6.66 -11.01
CA VAL A 132 1.84 6.02 -11.95
C VAL A 132 2.65 4.95 -11.18
N PRO A 133 2.71 3.70 -11.67
CA PRO A 133 2.10 3.20 -12.92
C PRO A 133 0.58 3.03 -12.82
N ALA A 134 -0.08 3.02 -13.99
CA ALA A 134 -1.52 2.80 -14.10
C ALA A 134 -1.87 1.30 -13.93
N LYS A 135 -3.04 1.04 -13.32
CA LYS A 135 -3.54 -0.33 -13.08
C LYS A 135 -4.08 -1.01 -14.35
N GLY A 136 -4.51 -0.24 -15.34
CA GLY A 136 -5.05 -0.77 -16.59
C GLY A 136 -5.10 0.27 -17.70
N SER A 137 -5.95 0.04 -18.70
CA SER A 137 -6.18 0.93 -19.85
C SER A 137 -6.94 2.23 -19.49
N PHE A 138 -6.63 2.85 -18.37
CA PHE A 138 -7.23 4.08 -17.87
C PHE A 138 -6.24 4.78 -16.92
N GLU A 139 -6.42 6.07 -16.71
CA GLU A 139 -5.69 6.81 -15.68
C GLU A 139 -6.29 6.55 -14.31
N SER A 140 -5.47 6.03 -13.39
CA SER A 140 -5.82 5.88 -11.98
C SER A 140 -5.75 7.24 -11.28
N ILE A 141 -6.85 7.71 -10.70
CA ILE A 141 -6.94 9.01 -10.02
C ILE A 141 -7.28 8.80 -8.54
N ILE A 142 -6.52 9.47 -7.67
CA ILE A 142 -6.81 9.61 -6.24
C ILE A 142 -7.12 11.07 -5.93
N GLY A 143 -8.25 11.33 -5.29
CA GLY A 143 -8.60 12.63 -4.72
C GLY A 143 -8.55 12.57 -3.20
N VAL A 144 -7.98 13.57 -2.53
CA VAL A 144 -7.96 13.66 -1.06
C VAL A 144 -8.44 15.02 -0.60
N SER A 145 -9.35 15.03 0.37
CA SER A 145 -9.84 16.25 1.01
C SER A 145 -9.59 16.22 2.53
N LYS A 146 -10.31 17.07 3.27
CA LYS A 146 -10.30 17.05 4.73
C LYS A 146 -10.86 15.76 5.32
N ASP A 147 -11.92 15.22 4.71
CA ASP A 147 -12.74 14.14 5.26
C ASP A 147 -12.98 12.97 4.29
N LYS A 148 -12.55 13.08 3.03
CA LYS A 148 -12.85 12.10 1.98
C LYS A 148 -11.61 11.70 1.19
N ILE A 149 -11.65 10.47 0.69
CA ILE A 149 -10.75 9.95 -0.33
C ILE A 149 -11.60 9.51 -1.52
N TYR A 150 -11.29 10.01 -2.71
CA TYR A 150 -11.80 9.50 -3.97
C TYR A 150 -10.76 8.56 -4.61
N ILE A 151 -11.20 7.46 -5.20
CA ILE A 151 -10.37 6.55 -6.00
C ILE A 151 -11.17 6.16 -7.23
N GLY A 152 -10.61 6.31 -8.43
CA GLY A 152 -11.29 5.90 -9.64
C GLY A 152 -10.40 5.85 -10.87
N GLY A 153 -10.99 5.44 -11.99
CA GLY A 153 -10.32 5.34 -13.28
C GLY A 153 -10.98 6.22 -14.33
N THR A 154 -10.21 6.89 -15.19
CA THR A 154 -10.75 7.73 -16.27
C THR A 154 -9.96 7.61 -17.57
N GLN A 155 -10.60 7.90 -18.70
CA GLN A 155 -9.97 7.95 -20.03
C GLN A 155 -10.04 9.34 -20.68
N GLY A 156 -10.54 10.36 -19.95
CA GLY A 156 -10.89 11.66 -20.53
C GLY A 156 -10.71 12.84 -19.58
N VAL A 157 -11.29 13.98 -19.98
CA VAL A 157 -11.19 15.26 -19.26
C VAL A 157 -11.75 15.13 -17.84
N LEU A 158 -11.10 15.76 -16.87
CA LEU A 158 -11.43 15.61 -15.46
C LEU A 158 -12.51 16.63 -15.05
N ASP A 159 -13.78 16.24 -15.10
CA ASP A 159 -14.86 16.88 -14.34
C ASP A 159 -15.17 16.06 -13.08
N TYR A 160 -15.41 16.74 -11.96
CA TYR A 160 -15.62 16.06 -10.68
C TYR A 160 -16.87 15.17 -10.65
N LYS A 161 -17.92 15.52 -11.40
CA LYS A 161 -19.11 14.67 -11.52
C LYS A 161 -18.78 13.39 -12.27
N GLU A 162 -18.05 13.49 -13.38
CA GLU A 162 -17.63 12.33 -14.16
C GLU A 162 -16.71 11.41 -13.35
N LEU A 163 -15.79 11.99 -12.57
CA LEU A 163 -14.97 11.22 -11.64
C LEU A 163 -15.82 10.46 -10.62
N ARG A 164 -16.81 11.13 -10.01
CA ARG A 164 -17.72 10.46 -9.06
C ARG A 164 -18.45 9.27 -9.67
N ASP A 165 -18.87 9.37 -10.93
CA ASP A 165 -19.56 8.30 -11.64
C ASP A 165 -18.61 7.15 -12.04
N ALA A 166 -17.30 7.43 -12.14
CA ALA A 166 -16.25 6.49 -12.57
C ALA A 166 -15.37 5.93 -11.44
N GLY A 167 -15.76 6.17 -10.18
CA GLY A 167 -14.97 5.74 -9.01
C GLY A 167 -15.79 5.65 -7.74
N GLN A 168 -15.07 5.63 -6.62
CA GLN A 168 -15.63 5.48 -5.28
C GLN A 168 -15.13 6.60 -4.37
N ILE A 169 -15.99 7.04 -3.45
CA ILE A 169 -15.66 7.99 -2.38
C ILE A 169 -15.73 7.26 -1.04
N TYR A 170 -14.64 7.34 -0.30
CA TYR A 170 -14.47 6.77 1.03
C TYR A 170 -14.43 7.87 2.08
N ASN A 171 -14.93 7.54 3.27
CA ASN A 171 -14.74 8.35 4.46
C ASN A 171 -13.29 8.19 4.95
N LEU A 172 -12.57 9.30 5.11
CA LEU A 172 -11.17 9.30 5.55
C LEU A 172 -11.01 8.81 6.98
N GLU A 173 -11.95 9.13 7.86
CA GLU A 173 -11.91 8.73 9.27
C GLU A 173 -12.04 7.22 9.43
N ASP A 174 -12.96 6.59 8.70
CA ASP A 174 -13.16 5.14 8.72
C ASP A 174 -11.90 4.42 8.23
N LEU A 175 -11.38 4.79 7.05
CA LEU A 175 -10.14 4.21 6.51
C LEU A 175 -8.97 4.41 7.46
N TYR A 176 -8.83 5.60 8.05
CA TYR A 176 -7.76 5.84 9.01
C TYR A 176 -7.92 4.99 10.28
N ASN A 177 -9.11 4.93 10.85
CA ASN A 177 -9.35 4.18 12.09
C ASN A 177 -9.09 2.68 11.92
N GLN A 178 -9.42 2.12 10.75
CA GLN A 178 -9.15 0.73 10.39
C GLN A 178 -7.66 0.43 10.23
N ASN A 179 -6.85 1.41 9.80
CA ASN A 179 -5.47 1.17 9.35
C ASN A 179 -4.38 1.90 10.17
N LYS A 180 -4.74 2.79 11.10
CA LYS A 180 -3.79 3.66 11.84
C LYS A 180 -2.77 2.92 12.70
N SER A 181 -3.06 1.68 13.08
CA SER A 181 -2.15 0.83 13.86
C SER A 181 -1.08 0.15 13.01
N TYR A 182 -1.25 0.11 11.70
CA TYR A 182 -0.32 -0.57 10.79
C TYR A 182 0.90 0.29 10.50
N ARG A 183 2.09 -0.29 10.66
CA ARG A 183 3.36 0.35 10.27
C ARG A 183 3.44 0.48 8.76
N SER A 184 2.86 -0.47 8.04
CA SER A 184 2.77 -0.52 6.58
C SER A 184 2.11 0.72 5.98
N LEU A 185 1.16 1.36 6.69
CA LEU A 185 0.57 2.63 6.25
C LEU A 185 1.62 3.76 6.20
N THR A 186 2.49 3.81 7.21
CA THR A 186 3.55 4.84 7.25
C THR A 186 4.63 4.54 6.22
N GLU A 187 5.02 3.26 6.09
CA GLU A 187 5.94 2.81 5.05
C GLU A 187 5.46 3.17 3.64
N LEU A 188 4.18 2.93 3.34
CA LEU A 188 3.61 3.25 2.04
C LEU A 188 3.57 4.78 1.80
N ALA A 189 3.23 5.56 2.83
CA ALA A 189 3.27 7.01 2.75
C ALA A 189 4.67 7.54 2.41
N ASP A 190 5.72 6.93 2.98
CA ASP A 190 7.10 7.30 2.70
C ASP A 190 7.54 6.92 1.28
N LYS A 191 7.00 5.81 0.73
CA LYS A 191 7.27 5.34 -0.64
C LYS A 191 6.67 6.25 -1.73
N ILE A 192 5.58 6.94 -1.43
CA ILE A 192 4.90 7.84 -2.38
C ILE A 192 5.81 9.01 -2.77
N GLN A 193 6.02 9.20 -4.07
CA GLN A 193 6.69 10.35 -4.65
C GLN A 193 5.67 11.28 -5.30
N ILE A 194 5.52 12.50 -4.78
CA ILE A 194 4.60 13.50 -5.35
C ILE A 194 5.39 14.39 -6.32
N THR A 195 4.84 14.62 -7.52
CA THR A 195 5.45 15.44 -8.57
C THR A 195 4.39 16.26 -9.31
N ASP A 196 4.81 17.37 -9.92
CA ASP A 196 3.97 18.15 -10.85
C ASP A 196 4.16 17.72 -12.32
N LYS A 197 5.21 16.94 -12.61
CA LYS A 197 5.56 16.48 -13.96
C LYS A 197 5.27 14.99 -14.09
N ASP A 198 4.47 14.63 -15.10
CA ASP A 198 4.19 13.23 -15.41
C ASP A 198 5.45 12.56 -15.98
N PRO A 199 6.02 11.54 -15.30
CA PRO A 199 7.20 10.82 -15.81
C PRO A 199 6.94 10.12 -17.13
N MET A 200 5.68 9.87 -17.51
CA MET A 200 5.31 9.23 -18.77
C MET A 200 5.35 10.18 -19.97
N HIS A 201 5.46 11.50 -19.77
CA HIS A 201 5.56 12.49 -20.86
C HIS A 201 7.00 12.73 -21.34
N ASP A 202 8.01 12.33 -20.57
CA ASP A 202 9.41 12.41 -20.96
C ASP A 202 9.86 11.04 -21.48
N ASP A 203 10.33 10.96 -22.73
CA ASP A 203 10.65 9.69 -23.37
C ASP A 203 11.74 8.91 -22.64
N LYS A 204 12.77 9.59 -22.14
CA LYS A 204 13.87 8.94 -21.42
C LYS A 204 13.39 8.37 -20.09
N THR A 205 12.63 9.14 -19.34
CA THR A 205 12.05 8.71 -18.05
C THR A 205 11.07 7.57 -18.26
N ARG A 206 10.19 7.65 -19.27
CA ARG A 206 9.26 6.59 -19.63
C ARG A 206 9.97 5.28 -19.97
N GLN A 207 11.01 5.32 -20.81
CA GLN A 207 11.82 4.14 -21.13
C GLN A 207 12.48 3.52 -19.89
N GLU A 208 12.93 4.35 -18.95
CA GLU A 208 13.48 3.88 -17.67
C GLU A 208 12.44 3.14 -16.83
N PHE A 209 11.21 3.66 -16.74
CA PHE A 209 10.09 2.96 -16.10
C PHE A 209 9.80 1.63 -16.80
N GLU A 210 9.55 1.65 -18.11
CA GLU A 210 9.23 0.44 -18.89
C GLU A 210 10.30 -0.65 -18.74
N ALA A 211 11.59 -0.28 -18.73
CA ALA A 211 12.69 -1.21 -18.54
C ALA A 211 12.73 -1.81 -17.12
N ASN A 212 12.56 -0.99 -16.08
CA ASN A 212 12.61 -1.46 -14.69
C ASN A 212 11.35 -2.22 -14.25
N GLU A 213 10.20 -1.91 -14.85
CA GLU A 213 8.94 -2.59 -14.56
C GLU A 213 8.77 -3.93 -15.28
N ASN A 214 9.58 -4.18 -16.32
CA ASN A 214 9.56 -5.42 -17.07
C ASN A 214 9.81 -6.62 -16.14
N PRO A 215 8.96 -7.66 -16.13
CA PRO A 215 9.12 -8.81 -15.24
C PRO A 215 10.44 -9.58 -15.43
N THR A 216 11.06 -9.47 -16.61
CA THR A 216 12.33 -10.15 -16.93
C THR A 216 13.56 -9.44 -16.38
N THR A 217 13.46 -8.15 -16.06
CA THR A 217 14.55 -7.36 -15.51
C THR A 217 15.01 -7.94 -14.19
N ASN A 218 16.29 -8.24 -14.04
CA ASN A 218 16.90 -8.86 -12.85
C ASN A 218 16.38 -10.27 -12.48
N THR A 219 15.70 -11.00 -13.38
CA THR A 219 15.16 -12.34 -13.09
C THR A 219 16.22 -13.31 -12.58
N HIS A 220 17.39 -13.38 -13.22
CA HIS A 220 18.45 -14.29 -12.80
C HIS A 220 18.91 -14.02 -11.35
N MET A 221 19.11 -12.76 -11.01
CA MET A 221 19.45 -12.33 -9.64
C MET A 221 18.37 -12.72 -8.64
N ARG A 222 17.08 -12.48 -8.95
CA ARG A 222 15.98 -12.87 -8.05
C ARG A 222 15.94 -14.37 -7.83
N THR A 223 16.13 -15.16 -8.87
CA THR A 223 16.20 -16.63 -8.78
C THR A 223 17.33 -17.07 -7.86
N GLN A 224 18.52 -16.47 -7.98
CA GLN A 224 19.63 -16.76 -7.07
C GLN A 224 19.29 -16.40 -5.61
N VAL A 225 18.68 -15.23 -5.37
CA VAL A 225 18.26 -14.82 -4.03
C VAL A 225 17.25 -15.78 -3.42
N TYR A 226 16.23 -16.18 -4.17
CA TYR A 226 15.25 -17.15 -3.67
C TYR A 226 15.84 -18.53 -3.43
N HIS A 227 16.80 -18.97 -4.25
CA HIS A 227 17.54 -20.20 -4.01
C HIS A 227 18.39 -20.12 -2.72
N MET A 228 19.05 -19.00 -2.46
CA MET A 228 19.77 -18.78 -1.20
C MET A 228 18.83 -18.81 0.02
N ILE A 229 17.63 -18.22 -0.10
CA ILE A 229 16.62 -18.26 0.96
C ILE A 229 16.15 -19.70 1.19
N GLU A 230 15.91 -20.47 0.13
CA GLU A 230 15.54 -21.88 0.24
C GLU A 230 16.64 -22.71 0.89
N GLN A 231 17.91 -22.51 0.53
CA GLN A 231 19.04 -23.19 1.17
C GLN A 231 19.21 -22.83 2.65
N LEU A 232 18.86 -21.60 3.04
CA LEU A 232 18.82 -21.16 4.43
C LEU A 232 17.68 -21.86 5.17
N ASP A 233 16.46 -21.84 4.64
CA ASP A 233 15.26 -22.35 5.33
C ASP A 233 15.01 -23.85 5.16
N GLY A 234 15.68 -24.51 4.21
CA GLY A 234 15.47 -25.89 3.81
C GLY A 234 14.22 -26.10 2.94
N LYS A 235 13.54 -25.01 2.57
CA LYS A 235 12.34 -24.98 1.73
C LYS A 235 12.09 -23.56 1.20
N PRO A 236 11.32 -23.40 0.10
CA PRO A 236 10.90 -22.09 -0.37
C PRO A 236 10.06 -21.32 0.67
N ILE A 237 9.99 -20.00 0.51
CA ILE A 237 9.09 -19.17 1.30
C ILE A 237 7.64 -19.60 1.02
N ASP A 238 6.84 -19.74 2.07
CA ASP A 238 5.42 -20.06 1.98
C ASP A 238 4.63 -18.83 1.51
N THR A 239 4.43 -18.74 0.18
CA THR A 239 3.68 -17.66 -0.48
C THR A 239 2.16 -17.76 -0.31
N GLN A 240 1.64 -18.86 0.25
CA GLN A 240 0.23 -18.95 0.64
C GLN A 240 0.01 -18.28 2.00
N LYS A 241 1.01 -18.37 2.88
CA LYS A 241 0.98 -17.75 4.21
C LYS A 241 1.39 -16.29 4.21
N TYR A 242 2.37 -15.92 3.39
CA TYR A 242 2.98 -14.59 3.41
C TYR A 242 2.89 -13.88 2.07
N LEU A 243 2.73 -12.57 2.13
CA LEU A 243 3.09 -11.70 1.02
C LEU A 243 4.63 -11.59 1.00
N VAL A 244 5.24 -11.59 -0.19
CA VAL A 244 6.69 -11.56 -0.33
C VAL A 244 7.07 -10.39 -1.21
N ASP A 245 7.93 -9.53 -0.69
CA ASP A 245 8.42 -8.37 -1.42
C ASP A 245 9.30 -8.80 -2.59
N ASN A 246 9.34 -7.97 -3.63
CA ASN A 246 10.34 -8.07 -4.65
C ASN A 246 11.74 -7.86 -4.05
N VAL A 247 12.75 -8.51 -4.63
CA VAL A 247 14.13 -8.41 -4.16
C VAL A 247 14.62 -6.98 -4.32
N GLN A 248 15.02 -6.36 -3.21
CA GLN A 248 15.60 -5.02 -3.19
C GLN A 248 17.11 -5.12 -3.10
N MET A 249 17.81 -4.33 -3.93
CA MET A 249 19.26 -4.22 -3.94
C MET A 249 19.68 -2.86 -3.39
N THR A 250 20.69 -2.87 -2.53
CA THR A 250 21.41 -1.67 -2.10
C THR A 250 22.56 -1.39 -3.07
N GLU A 251 23.03 -0.14 -3.10
CA GLU A 251 24.20 0.26 -3.90
C GLU A 251 25.47 -0.54 -3.55
N SER A 252 25.58 -1.02 -2.30
CA SER A 252 26.70 -1.86 -1.86
C SER A 252 26.57 -3.33 -2.26
N GLY A 253 25.59 -3.70 -3.09
CA GLY A 253 25.35 -5.08 -3.52
C GLY A 253 24.70 -5.98 -2.47
N LYS A 254 24.32 -5.44 -1.29
CA LYS A 254 23.50 -6.20 -0.33
C LYS A 254 22.07 -6.24 -0.83
N TRP A 255 21.39 -7.36 -0.63
CA TRP A 255 19.98 -7.50 -0.96
C TRP A 255 19.14 -7.71 0.29
N TYR A 256 17.86 -7.42 0.20
CA TYR A 256 16.88 -7.84 1.19
C TYR A 256 15.54 -8.23 0.55
N VAL A 257 14.84 -9.13 1.23
CA VAL A 257 13.49 -9.59 0.89
C VAL A 257 12.69 -9.61 2.17
N HIS A 258 11.67 -8.77 2.27
CA HIS A 258 10.70 -8.84 3.36
C HIS A 258 9.64 -9.89 3.03
N TYR A 259 9.14 -10.54 4.07
CA TYR A 259 7.89 -11.27 4.00
C TYR A 259 6.92 -10.71 5.05
N ARG A 260 5.68 -10.58 4.64
CA ARG A 260 4.64 -9.83 5.36
C ARG A 260 3.44 -10.71 5.66
N ASN A 261 2.67 -10.31 6.66
CA ASN A 261 1.36 -10.89 6.91
C ASN A 261 0.30 -10.28 5.96
N LYS A 262 -0.97 -10.71 6.10
CA LYS A 262 -2.10 -10.23 5.28
C LYS A 262 -2.46 -8.74 5.46
N ASN A 263 -1.94 -8.10 6.51
CA ASN A 263 -2.10 -6.66 6.74
C ASN A 263 -0.91 -5.86 6.17
N ALA A 264 -0.08 -6.52 5.34
CA ALA A 264 1.16 -6.00 4.79
C ALA A 264 2.22 -5.57 5.82
N GLU A 265 2.10 -6.02 7.08
CA GLU A 265 3.12 -5.80 8.11
C GLU A 265 4.29 -6.75 7.90
N ILE A 266 5.51 -6.22 7.93
CA ILE A 266 6.74 -7.01 7.87
C ILE A 266 6.82 -7.90 9.12
N VAL A 267 6.86 -9.21 8.90
CA VAL A 267 7.02 -10.21 9.97
C VAL A 267 8.40 -10.88 9.94
N GLY A 268 9.20 -10.58 8.92
CA GLY A 268 10.62 -10.87 8.91
C GLY A 268 11.29 -10.47 7.61
N THR A 269 12.60 -10.61 7.60
CA THR A 269 13.46 -10.14 6.50
C THR A 269 14.59 -11.12 6.24
N TYR A 270 14.81 -11.47 4.98
CA TYR A 270 16.03 -12.12 4.52
C TYR A 270 16.99 -11.07 4.00
N THR A 271 18.28 -11.19 4.30
CA THR A 271 19.32 -10.27 3.79
C THR A 271 20.71 -10.91 3.93
N THR A 272 21.76 -10.20 3.53
CA THR A 272 23.15 -10.63 3.69
C THR A 272 23.85 -9.95 4.86
N LYS A 273 24.78 -10.68 5.48
CA LYS A 273 25.69 -10.20 6.52
C LYS A 273 27.08 -10.77 6.25
N GLY A 274 27.94 -9.97 5.61
CA GLY A 274 29.18 -10.49 5.03
C GLY A 274 28.86 -11.52 3.94
N GLU A 275 29.47 -12.69 4.02
CA GLU A 275 29.24 -13.82 3.11
C GLU A 275 28.05 -14.71 3.53
N ASN A 276 27.41 -14.38 4.65
CA ASN A 276 26.29 -15.16 5.16
C ASN A 276 24.96 -14.59 4.70
N VAL A 277 23.99 -15.48 4.54
CA VAL A 277 22.57 -15.14 4.40
C VAL A 277 21.92 -15.26 5.77
N VAL A 278 21.16 -14.24 6.16
CA VAL A 278 20.52 -14.15 7.46
C VAL A 278 19.01 -13.95 7.32
N LYS A 279 18.27 -14.55 8.24
CA LYS A 279 16.84 -14.30 8.46
C LYS A 279 16.67 -13.54 9.76
N LYS A 280 15.90 -12.46 9.71
CA LYS A 280 15.53 -11.62 10.84
C LYS A 280 14.04 -11.71 11.12
N ASP A 281 13.65 -11.58 12.38
CA ASP A 281 12.25 -11.39 12.79
C ASP A 281 11.78 -9.93 12.54
N SER A 282 10.55 -9.62 12.97
CA SER A 282 9.92 -8.30 12.84
C SER A 282 10.64 -7.18 13.59
N ASP A 283 11.45 -7.51 14.60
CA ASP A 283 12.22 -6.55 15.39
C ASP A 283 13.66 -6.41 14.88
N GLY A 284 14.00 -7.14 13.80
CA GLY A 284 15.32 -7.10 13.17
C GLY A 284 16.35 -8.01 13.84
N LYS A 285 15.95 -8.84 14.80
CA LYS A 285 16.85 -9.80 15.46
C LYS A 285 17.10 -10.98 14.54
N ILE A 286 18.36 -11.40 14.43
CA ILE A 286 18.75 -12.57 13.64
C ILE A 286 18.20 -13.83 14.32
N ILE A 287 17.41 -14.60 13.57
CA ILE A 287 16.83 -15.87 14.01
C ILE A 287 17.40 -17.07 13.24
N LYS A 288 18.08 -16.83 12.12
CA LYS A 288 18.79 -17.85 11.34
C LYS A 288 19.93 -17.21 10.57
N GLU A 289 21.06 -17.90 10.46
CA GLU A 289 22.25 -17.44 9.72
C GLU A 289 22.95 -18.67 9.13
N LYS A 290 23.36 -18.60 7.86
CA LYS A 290 24.10 -19.66 7.19
C LYS A 290 25.03 -19.08 6.13
N HIS A 291 26.25 -19.61 6.06
CA HIS A 291 27.13 -19.36 4.95
C HIS A 291 26.63 -20.11 3.71
N ILE A 292 26.38 -19.39 2.62
CA ILE A 292 25.82 -19.94 1.39
C ILE A 292 26.70 -19.49 0.24
N ILE A 293 27.28 -20.48 -0.46
CA ILE A 293 28.08 -20.24 -1.65
C ILE A 293 27.09 -20.05 -2.82
N PRO A 294 27.08 -18.89 -3.50
CA PRO A 294 26.26 -18.71 -4.69
C PRO A 294 26.71 -19.72 -5.75
N ASN A 295 25.76 -20.46 -6.34
CA ASN A 295 26.06 -21.30 -7.50
C ASN A 295 26.55 -20.38 -8.64
N ARG A 296 27.79 -20.59 -9.09
CA ARG A 296 28.39 -19.91 -10.24
C ARG A 296 27.78 -20.39 -11.55
#